data_AF-A0A314UTU6-F1
#
_entry.id   AF-A0A314UTU6-F1
#
_cell.length_a   1.000
_cell.length_b   1.000
_cell.length_c   1.000
_cell.angle_alpha   90.00
_cell.angle_beta   90.00
_cell.angle_gamma   90.00
#
_symmetry.space_group_name_H-M   'P 1'
#
loop_
_entity.id
_entity.type
_entity.pdbx_description
1 polymer ?
#
loop_
_entity_poly.entity_id
_entity_poly.type
_entity_poly.pdbx_seq_one_letter_code
_entity_poly.pdbx_strand_id
1 'polypeptide(L)'
;MTVIVDTGSDLTWVQCQPCKLCYNQQEPLFNSSASPSYKSVLCNSSTCQALQFDTGNSGACGSNPTSCNYVVNYGDGSYTRGELGSDHLSLGATPVNNFVFGCGRNNKGLFGGASGLMGLGEE
;
A
#
# COMPACT_ATOMS: atom_id res chain seq x y z
N MET A 1 9.70 -10.24 2.04
CA MET A 1 9.50 -8.84 1.68
C MET A 1 10.14 -7.98 2.75
N THR A 2 11.02 -7.10 2.32
CA THR A 2 11.77 -6.15 3.11
C THR A 2 11.19 -4.78 2.83
N VAL A 3 10.81 -4.08 3.88
CA VAL A 3 10.23 -2.73 3.83
C VAL A 3 11.10 -1.80 4.66
N ILE A 4 11.07 -0.51 4.34
CA ILE A 4 11.68 0.52 5.19
C ILE A 4 10.61 0.97 6.19
N VAL A 5 10.97 1.00 7.46
CA VAL A 5 10.10 1.57 8.50
C VAL A 5 10.16 3.08 8.38
N ASP A 6 8.99 3.71 8.21
CA ASP A 6 8.85 5.15 8.04
C ASP A 6 7.93 5.69 9.14
N THR A 7 8.51 6.41 10.09
CA THR A 7 7.76 7.08 11.17
C THR A 7 7.20 8.44 10.75
N GLY A 8 7.43 8.87 9.51
CA GLY A 8 6.92 10.12 8.95
C GLY A 8 5.69 9.95 8.06
N SER A 9 5.13 8.75 7.96
CA SER A 9 3.86 8.49 7.27
C SER A 9 3.07 7.37 7.94
N ASP A 10 1.74 7.40 7.82
CA ASP A 10 0.87 6.42 8.48
C ASP A 10 0.57 5.20 7.59
N LEU A 11 0.51 5.40 6.27
CA LEU A 11 0.14 4.33 5.33
C LEU A 11 1.31 3.37 5.04
N THR A 12 1.15 2.10 5.42
CA THR A 12 1.99 1.00 4.91
C THR A 12 1.61 0.64 3.47
N TRP A 13 2.60 0.51 2.58
CA TRP A 13 2.39 0.08 1.19
C TRP A 13 3.56 -0.76 0.64
N VAL A 14 3.26 -1.60 -0.35
CA VAL A 14 4.25 -2.39 -1.11
C VAL A 14 3.96 -2.35 -2.60
N GLN A 15 4.96 -2.56 -3.44
CA GLN A 15 4.76 -2.64 -4.90
C GLN A 15 4.11 -3.99 -5.29
N CYS A 16 3.11 -3.93 -6.16
CA CYS A 16 2.29 -5.08 -6.50
C CYS A 16 2.18 -5.37 -8.01
N GLN A 17 1.89 -6.63 -8.38
CA GLN A 17 1.60 -7.10 -9.75
C GLN A 17 0.10 -7.10 -10.11
N PRO A 18 -0.32 -6.55 -11.27
CA PRO A 18 0.51 -5.95 -12.30
C PRO A 18 1.04 -4.57 -11.90
N CYS A 19 2.30 -4.27 -12.19
CA CYS A 19 2.83 -2.92 -12.02
C CYS A 19 2.78 -2.13 -13.34
N LYS A 20 2.32 -0.88 -13.28
CA LYS A 20 2.30 0.06 -14.40
C LYS A 20 3.62 0.83 -14.51
N LEU A 21 4.09 1.38 -13.40
CA LEU A 21 5.37 2.07 -13.27
C LEU A 21 5.92 1.77 -11.89
N CYS A 22 7.03 1.06 -11.80
CA CYS A 22 7.66 0.70 -10.52
C CYS A 22 9.15 0.94 -10.63
N TYR A 23 9.76 1.23 -9.48
CA TYR A 23 11.20 1.14 -9.35
C TYR A 23 11.61 -0.32 -9.16
N ASN A 24 12.87 -0.63 -9.51
CA ASN A 24 13.41 -1.96 -9.29
C ASN A 24 13.58 -2.21 -7.79
N GLN A 25 13.01 -3.31 -7.32
CA GLN A 25 13.20 -3.83 -5.97
C GLN A 25 13.94 -5.17 -6.00
N GLN A 26 14.54 -5.56 -4.88
CA GLN A 26 15.35 -6.78 -4.78
C GLN A 26 14.49 -8.05 -4.77
N GLU A 27 13.39 -8.02 -4.02
CA GLU A 27 12.46 -9.14 -3.93
C GLU A 27 11.36 -9.04 -5.00
N PRO A 28 10.65 -10.14 -5.32
CA PRO A 28 9.53 -10.08 -6.24
C PRO A 28 8.42 -9.12 -5.76
N LEU A 29 7.76 -8.47 -6.71
CA LEU A 29 6.54 -7.69 -6.48
C LEU A 29 5.45 -8.58 -5.86
N PHE A 30 4.64 -8.02 -4.95
CA PHE A 30 3.53 -8.75 -4.36
C PHE A 30 2.45 -9.08 -5.39
N ASN A 31 2.09 -10.36 -5.54
CA ASN A 31 1.03 -10.79 -6.43
C ASN A 31 -0.28 -11.01 -5.66
N SER A 32 -1.12 -9.98 -5.64
CA SER A 32 -2.43 -10.00 -4.97
C SER A 32 -3.37 -11.08 -5.50
N SER A 33 -3.24 -11.47 -6.78
CA SER A 33 -4.09 -12.52 -7.37
C SER A 33 -3.64 -13.93 -7.01
N ALA A 34 -2.41 -14.10 -6.55
CA ALA A 34 -1.88 -15.40 -6.10
C ALA A 34 -2.14 -15.66 -4.61
N SER A 35 -2.50 -14.64 -3.84
CA SER A 35 -2.80 -14.78 -2.42
C SER A 35 -4.28 -15.15 -2.22
N PRO A 36 -4.59 -16.30 -1.58
CA PRO A 36 -5.97 -16.71 -1.33
C PRO A 36 -6.66 -15.89 -0.22
N SER A 37 -5.89 -15.18 0.61
CA SER A 37 -6.41 -14.35 1.70
C SER A 37 -6.52 -12.87 1.34
N TYR A 38 -6.02 -12.46 0.17
CA TYR A 38 -6.10 -11.09 -0.29
C TYR A 38 -7.55 -10.66 -0.55
N LYS A 39 -7.91 -9.49 -0.03
CA LYS A 39 -9.21 -8.86 -0.25
C LYS A 39 -9.01 -7.38 -0.58
N SER A 40 -9.59 -6.94 -1.69
CA SER A 40 -9.65 -5.52 -2.01
C SER A 40 -10.52 -4.76 -1.01
N VAL A 41 -10.07 -3.58 -0.59
CA VAL A 41 -10.87 -2.68 0.25
C VAL A 41 -11.88 -1.95 -0.63
N LEU A 42 -13.15 -2.02 -0.25
CA LEU A 42 -14.24 -1.38 -0.98
C LEU A 42 -14.31 0.12 -0.67
N CYS A 43 -14.69 0.90 -1.67
CA CYS A 43 -14.82 2.35 -1.59
C CYS A 43 -15.71 2.85 -0.43
N ASN A 44 -16.82 2.16 -0.16
CA ASN A 44 -17.78 2.54 0.89
C ASN A 44 -17.39 2.06 2.29
N SER A 45 -16.22 1.45 2.46
CA SER A 45 -15.75 1.00 3.76
C SER A 45 -15.23 2.16 4.61
N SER A 46 -15.34 2.02 5.93
CA SER A 46 -14.70 2.94 6.89
C SER A 46 -13.17 3.00 6.69
N THR A 47 -12.55 1.89 6.31
CA THR A 47 -11.12 1.83 5.96
C THR A 47 -10.76 2.77 4.81
N CYS A 48 -11.60 2.85 3.76
CA CYS A 48 -11.34 3.78 2.66
C CYS A 48 -11.52 5.25 3.08
N GLN A 49 -12.48 5.51 3.97
CA GLN A 49 -12.73 6.85 4.51
C GLN A 49 -11.59 7.31 5.43
N ALA A 50 -10.92 6.38 6.11
CA ALA A 50 -9.79 6.67 6.99
C ALA A 50 -8.55 7.21 6.25
N LEU A 51 -8.38 6.91 4.95
CA LEU A 51 -7.24 7.42 4.14
C LEU A 51 -7.05 8.93 4.19
N GLN A 52 -8.14 9.69 4.32
CA GLN A 52 -8.05 11.15 4.40
C GLN A 52 -7.28 11.60 5.64
N PHE A 53 -7.38 10.84 6.74
CA PHE A 53 -6.60 11.06 7.95
C PHE A 53 -5.17 10.56 7.74
N ASP A 54 -4.99 9.31 7.30
CA ASP A 54 -3.67 8.66 7.18
C ASP A 54 -2.73 9.26 6.10
N THR A 55 -3.28 9.96 5.10
CA THR A 55 -2.49 10.41 3.93
C THR A 55 -2.76 11.85 3.52
N GLY A 56 -3.71 12.52 4.16
CA GLY A 56 -4.24 13.81 3.69
C GLY A 56 -5.00 13.73 2.36
N ASN A 57 -5.19 12.55 1.77
CA ASN A 57 -5.86 12.34 0.49
C ASN A 57 -7.09 11.44 0.67
N SER A 58 -8.24 11.88 0.17
CA SER A 58 -9.44 11.05 0.17
C SER A 58 -9.26 9.86 -0.76
N GLY A 59 -9.75 8.69 -0.33
CA GLY A 59 -9.79 7.51 -1.18
C GLY A 59 -10.56 7.78 -2.47
N ALA A 60 -9.90 7.58 -3.61
CA ALA A 60 -10.51 7.79 -4.92
C ALA A 60 -11.18 6.51 -5.41
N CYS A 61 -12.41 6.63 -5.91
CA CYS A 61 -13.21 5.48 -6.32
C CYS A 61 -13.50 5.54 -7.82
N GLY A 62 -13.16 4.46 -8.52
CA GLY A 62 -13.57 4.26 -9.90
C GLY A 62 -15.02 3.78 -9.99
N SER A 63 -15.59 3.87 -11.19
CA SER A 63 -16.98 3.43 -11.45
C SER A 63 -17.14 1.91 -11.45
N ASN A 64 -16.05 1.14 -11.65
CA ASN A 64 -15.98 -0.32 -11.57
C ASN A 64 -14.53 -0.80 -11.89
N PRO A 65 -13.86 -1.58 -11.02
CA PRO A 65 -14.28 -2.03 -9.70
C PRO A 65 -14.34 -0.88 -8.69
N THR A 66 -15.18 -1.04 -7.65
CA THR A 66 -15.32 -0.13 -6.51
C THR A 66 -14.17 -0.29 -5.50
N SER A 67 -12.94 -0.52 -5.98
CA SER A 67 -11.76 -0.55 -5.12
C SER A 67 -11.41 0.86 -4.64
N CYS A 68 -10.95 0.94 -3.40
CA CYS A 68 -10.47 2.18 -2.82
C CYS A 68 -9.05 2.48 -3.33
N ASN A 69 -8.88 3.52 -4.13
CA ASN A 69 -7.55 3.94 -4.59
C ASN A 69 -6.94 4.94 -3.63
N TYR A 70 -5.64 4.82 -3.40
CA TYR A 70 -4.87 5.74 -2.57
C TYR A 70 -3.78 6.42 -3.40
N VAL A 71 -3.35 7.58 -2.91
CA VAL A 71 -2.20 8.34 -3.42
C VAL A 71 -1.43 8.88 -2.22
N VAL A 72 -0.12 8.65 -2.19
CA VAL A 72 0.80 9.30 -1.26
C VAL A 72 1.88 10.01 -2.07
N ASN A 73 2.15 11.27 -1.71
CA ASN A 73 3.26 12.05 -2.24
C ASN A 73 4.18 12.41 -1.08
N TYR A 74 5.45 12.05 -1.19
CA TYR A 74 6.47 12.34 -0.18
C TYR A 74 7.16 13.68 -0.46
N GLY A 75 7.76 14.27 0.57
CA GLY A 75 8.42 15.58 0.48
C GLY A 75 9.64 15.62 -0.45
N ASP A 76 10.25 14.47 -0.74
CA ASP A 76 11.36 14.33 -1.69
C ASP A 76 10.90 14.25 -3.17
N GLY A 77 9.58 14.33 -3.41
CA GLY A 77 8.97 14.21 -4.73
C GLY A 77 8.75 12.76 -5.18
N SER A 78 9.07 11.77 -4.34
CA SER A 78 8.66 10.39 -4.55
C SER A 78 7.17 10.21 -4.29
N TYR A 79 6.58 9.16 -4.86
CA TYR A 79 5.16 8.87 -4.68
C TYR A 79 4.85 7.39 -4.84
N THR A 80 3.69 7.00 -4.30
CA THR A 80 3.04 5.72 -4.54
C THR A 80 1.56 5.92 -4.82
N ARG A 81 1.02 5.11 -5.74
CA ARG A 81 -0.40 5.11 -6.11
C ARG A 81 -0.83 3.68 -6.38
N GLY A 82 -2.02 3.34 -5.90
CA GLY A 82 -2.56 2.01 -6.07
C GLY A 82 -3.90 1.85 -5.40
N GLU A 83 -4.17 0.63 -4.98
CA GLU A 83 -5.43 0.23 -4.37
C GLU A 83 -5.18 -0.25 -2.95
N LEU A 84 -6.07 0.08 -2.01
CA LEU A 84 -6.04 -0.54 -0.70
C LEU A 84 -6.49 -2.00 -0.80
N GLY A 85 -5.71 -2.85 -0.13
CA GLY A 85 -6.01 -4.26 0.05
C GLY A 85 -5.83 -4.64 1.51
N SER A 86 -6.32 -5.82 1.85
CA SER A 86 -6.03 -6.47 3.12
C SER A 86 -5.57 -7.90 2.86
N ASP A 87 -4.63 -8.37 3.68
CA ASP A 87 -4.14 -9.75 3.58
C ASP A 87 -3.63 -10.24 4.94
N HIS A 88 -3.20 -11.50 4.99
CA HIS A 88 -2.46 -12.07 6.10
C HIS A 88 -1.00 -11.64 6.06
N LEU A 89 -0.54 -10.99 7.13
CA LEU A 89 0.85 -10.61 7.35
C LEU A 89 1.46 -11.47 8.45
N SER A 90 2.67 -11.98 8.23
CA SER A 90 3.49 -12.58 9.29
C SER A 90 4.66 -11.65 9.61
N LEU A 91 4.59 -10.96 10.75
CA LEU A 91 5.67 -10.10 11.24
C LEU A 91 6.56 -10.92 12.18
N GLY A 92 7.62 -11.52 11.62
CA GLY A 92 8.40 -12.53 12.33
C GLY A 92 7.54 -13.73 12.69
N ALA A 93 7.40 -14.03 13.98
CA ALA A 93 6.53 -15.09 14.48
C ALA A 93 5.09 -14.63 14.79
N THR A 94 4.80 -13.33 14.63
CA THR A 94 3.49 -12.76 14.98
C THR A 94 2.59 -12.67 13.76
N PRO A 95 1.51 -13.47 13.69
CA PRO A 95 0.53 -13.37 12.62
C PRO A 95 -0.40 -12.16 12.86
N VAL A 96 -0.67 -11.42 11.78
CA VAL A 96 -1.64 -10.32 11.73
C VAL A 96 -2.61 -10.60 10.59
N ASN A 97 -3.87 -10.84 10.93
CA ASN A 97 -4.92 -11.09 9.95
C ASN A 97 -5.58 -9.79 9.51
N ASN A 98 -6.02 -9.75 8.25
CA ASN A 98 -6.67 -8.58 7.65
C ASN A 98 -5.82 -7.30 7.78
N PHE A 99 -4.50 -7.44 7.67
CA PHE A 99 -3.59 -6.29 7.67
C PHE A 99 -3.87 -5.45 6.44
N VAL A 100 -4.26 -4.19 6.63
CA VAL A 100 -4.57 -3.26 5.54
C VAL A 100 -3.30 -2.58 5.06
N PHE A 101 -3.11 -2.53 3.75
CA PHE A 101 -1.96 -1.87 3.14
C PHE A 101 -2.29 -1.37 1.74
N GLY A 102 -1.48 -0.43 1.28
CA GLY A 102 -1.50 0.05 -0.10
C GLY A 102 -0.80 -0.93 -1.05
N CYS A 103 -1.54 -1.44 -2.03
CA CYS A 103 -0.99 -2.24 -3.11
C CYS A 103 -0.57 -1.33 -4.28
N GLY A 104 0.67 -0.84 -4.25
CA GLY A 104 1.20 0.19 -5.14
C GLY A 104 1.44 -0.33 -6.57
N ARG A 105 0.74 0.27 -7.53
CA ARG A 105 0.80 -0.06 -8.97
C ARG A 105 1.63 0.95 -9.78
N ASN A 106 1.79 2.14 -9.23
CA ASN A 106 2.50 3.25 -9.84
C ASN A 106 3.33 3.96 -8.76
N ASN A 107 4.61 3.64 -8.69
CA ASN A 107 5.54 4.06 -7.66
C ASN A 107 6.80 4.64 -8.30
N LYS A 108 7.23 5.82 -7.84
CA LYS A 108 8.45 6.48 -8.29
C LYS A 108 9.21 6.99 -7.07
N GLY A 109 10.49 6.67 -7.00
CA GLY A 109 11.38 7.13 -5.93
C GLY A 109 12.62 6.25 -5.82
N LEU A 110 13.47 6.56 -4.84
CA LEU A 110 14.67 5.78 -4.53
C LEU A 110 14.48 5.13 -3.15
N PHE A 111 13.96 3.90 -3.15
CA PHE A 111 13.67 3.16 -1.90
C PHE A 111 14.70 2.07 -1.61
N GLY A 112 15.94 2.22 -2.08
CA GLY A 112 17.04 1.28 -1.80
C GLY A 112 16.82 -0.16 -2.26
N GLY A 113 15.85 -0.40 -3.16
CA GLY A 113 15.44 -1.73 -3.57
C GLY A 113 14.49 -2.45 -2.60
N ALA A 114 13.97 -1.76 -1.59
CA ALA A 114 12.92 -2.27 -0.70
C ALA A 114 11.61 -2.52 -1.47
N SER A 115 10.73 -3.34 -0.90
CA SER A 115 9.42 -3.64 -1.47
C SER A 115 8.41 -2.49 -1.29
N GLY A 116 8.70 -1.54 -0.40
CA GLY A 116 7.82 -0.43 -0.04
C GLY A 116 8.13 0.11 1.35
N LEU A 117 7.16 0.81 1.94
CA LEU A 117 7.28 1.45 3.25
C LEU A 117 6.28 0.87 4.24
N MET A 118 6.69 0.74 5.50
CA MET A 118 5.82 0.46 6.63
C MET A 118 5.64 1.75 7.41
N GLY A 119 4.48 2.39 7.24
CA GLY A 119 4.10 3.59 7.95
C GLY A 119 3.85 3.28 9.43
N LEU A 120 4.49 4.04 10.30
CA LEU A 120 4.31 4.05 11.77
C LEU A 120 4.23 5.49 12.29
N GLY A 121 3.66 6.38 11.48
CA GLY A 121 3.25 7.72 11.93
C GLY A 121 2.14 7.65 12.97
N GLU A 122 1.95 8.76 13.68
CA GLU A 122 0.79 9.00 14.54
C GLU A 122 0.20 10.40 14.24
N GLU A 123 -0.08 10.69 12.96
CA GLU A 123 -0.71 11.96 12.56
C GLU A 123 -2.24 11.85 12.39
#